data_AF-A0A7C2YBL2-F1
#
_entry.id   AF-A0A7C2YBL2-F1
#
_cell.length_a   1.000
_cell.length_b   1.000
_cell.length_c   1.000
_cell.angle_alpha   90.00
_cell.angle_beta   90.00
_cell.angle_gamma   90.00
#
_symmetry.space_group_name_H-M   'P 1'
#
loop_
_entity.id
_entity.type
_entity.pdbx_description
1 polymer ?
#
loop_
_entity_poly.entity_id
_entity_poly.type
_entity_poly.pdbx_seq_one_letter_code
_entity_poly.pdbx_strand_id
1 'polypeptide(L)'
;MEGNLPLCLIGGWLGLGAGVLVSIPLYAAAGLDLDVLLVPAAVVVGECGRSTAGLPPADPVGDIREGGMSDLRFLTYCGLYCGLCSARSRVPAQASALRETIVKEGYDDWAQDFPNFKDFRAFLDHLCDPDRSRPGCRAGGGPPFCGIRKCARGRGIKICRQCPDYPCHRIAALAEGYLTLIPDGRRMQRIGVEAWVAEQEERARTGFCYADIRCHPYDIPAD
;
A
#
# COMPACT_ATOMS: atom_id res chain seq x y z
N MET A 1 6.05 -56.47 24.26
CA MET A 1 6.90 -56.77 25.42
C MET A 1 7.97 -57.73 24.94
N GLU A 2 9.26 -57.58 25.14
CA GLU A 2 10.15 -56.65 25.84
C GLU A 2 11.52 -56.96 25.19
N GLY A 3 12.27 -55.99 24.70
CA GLY A 3 13.06 -55.08 25.52
C GLY A 3 14.52 -55.35 25.15
N ASN A 4 15.04 -54.60 24.17
CA ASN A 4 16.41 -54.78 23.69
C ASN A 4 17.08 -53.41 23.57
N LEU A 5 18.10 -53.19 24.39
CA LEU A 5 19.10 -52.13 24.20
C LEU A 5 20.42 -52.68 24.70
N PRO A 6 21.47 -52.69 23.85
CA PRO A 6 22.82 -52.74 24.35
C PRO A 6 23.69 -51.56 23.88
N LEU A 7 24.74 -51.41 24.68
CA LEU A 7 25.87 -50.49 24.61
C LEU A 7 26.86 -50.78 23.46
N CYS A 8 27.85 -49.88 23.38
CA CYS A 8 29.22 -49.99 22.80
C CYS A 8 29.36 -49.29 21.45
N LEU A 9 29.99 -48.10 21.31
CA LEU A 9 31.38 -47.68 21.61
C LEU A 9 32.48 -48.58 21.00
N ILE A 10 33.39 -47.88 20.28
CA ILE A 10 34.67 -48.28 19.63
C ILE A 10 34.46 -48.91 18.24
N GLY A 11 35.00 -48.46 17.10
CA GLY A 11 36.06 -47.54 16.63
C GLY A 11 36.34 -47.96 15.15
N GLY A 12 36.96 -47.24 14.21
CA GLY A 12 37.56 -45.91 14.11
C GLY A 12 37.88 -45.56 12.62
N TRP A 13 38.50 -44.38 12.45
CA TRP A 13 39.47 -43.94 11.41
C TRP A 13 39.34 -44.37 9.93
N LEU A 14 39.07 -43.39 9.05
CA LEU A 14 39.96 -42.83 8.00
C LEU A 14 39.15 -42.13 6.90
N GLY A 15 39.56 -40.92 6.49
CA GLY A 15 39.33 -40.43 5.13
C GLY A 15 38.73 -39.04 4.96
N LEU A 16 39.59 -38.02 5.10
CA LEU A 16 39.72 -36.82 4.24
C LEU A 16 38.50 -35.92 3.97
N GLY A 17 38.63 -34.64 4.37
CA GLY A 17 37.93 -33.54 3.71
C GLY A 17 37.54 -32.32 4.56
N ALA A 18 38.44 -31.78 5.41
CA ALA A 18 38.33 -30.40 5.90
C ALA A 18 38.40 -29.44 4.68
N GLY A 19 37.60 -28.37 4.55
CA GLY A 19 37.31 -27.33 5.53
C GLY A 19 38.05 -26.06 5.08
N VAL A 20 37.33 -25.02 4.65
CA VAL A 20 37.92 -23.69 4.41
C VAL A 20 37.19 -22.68 5.28
N LEU A 21 37.79 -22.45 6.45
CA LEU A 21 37.57 -21.28 7.29
C LEU A 21 38.57 -20.19 6.89
N VAL A 22 38.01 -19.01 6.62
CA VAL A 22 38.54 -17.65 6.74
C VAL A 22 40.00 -17.52 7.22
N SER A 23 40.83 -16.86 6.41
CA SER A 23 41.95 -16.03 6.89
C SER A 23 42.43 -15.07 5.80
N ILE A 24 42.38 -13.77 6.09
CA ILE A 24 43.03 -12.69 5.35
C ILE A 24 44.54 -12.71 5.71
N PRO A 25 45.45 -12.58 4.73
CA PRO A 25 46.63 -11.75 4.93
C PRO A 25 46.89 -10.86 3.70
N LEU A 26 46.93 -9.54 3.86
CA LEU A 26 48.11 -8.75 4.25
C LEU A 26 49.24 -8.87 3.21
N TYR A 27 49.24 -7.92 2.28
CA TYR A 27 50.32 -7.63 1.35
C TYR A 27 51.62 -7.30 2.10
N ALA A 28 52.71 -8.01 1.77
CA ALA A 28 54.09 -7.51 1.63
C ALA A 28 55.09 -8.64 1.89
N ALA A 29 55.66 -9.22 0.82
CA ALA A 29 57.05 -9.67 0.77
C ALA A 29 57.35 -10.24 -0.62
N ALA A 30 58.50 -9.84 -1.16
CA ALA A 30 59.12 -10.24 -2.43
C ALA A 30 58.57 -9.57 -3.70
N GLY A 31 59.26 -8.52 -4.13
CA GLY A 31 59.11 -7.94 -5.46
C GLY A 31 59.69 -8.83 -6.57
N LEU A 32 59.38 -8.42 -7.81
CA LEU A 32 59.67 -9.04 -9.13
C LEU A 32 58.61 -10.10 -9.52
N ASP A 33 57.90 -10.04 -10.65
CA ASP A 33 57.99 -9.23 -11.87
C ASP A 33 56.57 -8.93 -12.41
N LEU A 34 56.39 -7.72 -12.96
CA LEU A 34 55.31 -7.44 -13.92
C LEU A 34 55.66 -8.17 -15.22
N ASP A 35 54.83 -9.11 -15.64
CA ASP A 35 54.18 -9.07 -16.95
C ASP A 35 53.46 -10.38 -17.28
N VAL A 36 52.26 -10.20 -17.86
CA VAL A 36 51.44 -11.22 -18.54
C VAL A 36 50.73 -12.24 -17.63
N LEU A 37 49.48 -11.93 -17.29
CA LEU A 37 48.41 -12.86 -17.69
C LEU A 37 47.13 -12.09 -17.97
N LEU A 38 46.81 -12.04 -19.27
CA LEU A 38 45.46 -11.76 -19.78
C LEU A 38 44.45 -12.62 -19.01
N VAL A 39 43.52 -11.97 -18.30
CA VAL A 39 42.28 -12.62 -17.90
C VAL A 39 41.25 -12.26 -18.96
N PRO A 40 40.72 -13.22 -19.74
CA PRO A 40 39.62 -12.93 -20.64
C PRO A 40 38.39 -12.57 -19.79
N ALA A 41 37.76 -11.46 -20.16
CA ALA A 41 36.43 -11.10 -19.70
C ALA A 41 35.42 -12.13 -20.23
N ALA A 42 35.27 -13.25 -19.52
CA ALA A 42 34.10 -14.10 -19.61
C ALA A 42 33.17 -13.71 -18.45
N VAL A 43 32.51 -12.57 -18.59
CA VAL A 43 31.25 -12.34 -17.88
C VAL A 43 30.28 -13.36 -18.46
N VAL A 44 30.00 -14.42 -17.71
CA VAL A 44 28.86 -15.29 -17.98
C VAL A 44 27.61 -14.44 -17.74
N VAL A 45 27.17 -13.77 -18.79
CA VAL A 45 25.82 -13.22 -18.85
C VAL A 45 24.92 -14.44 -18.87
N GLY A 46 24.38 -14.81 -17.71
CA GLY A 46 23.30 -15.76 -17.65
C GLY A 46 22.15 -15.18 -18.47
N GLU A 47 21.91 -15.74 -19.66
CA GLU A 47 20.70 -15.46 -20.41
C GLU A 47 19.52 -15.90 -19.55
N CYS A 48 18.91 -14.93 -18.85
CA CYS A 48 17.58 -15.11 -18.33
C CYS A 48 16.70 -15.31 -19.55
N GLY A 49 16.45 -16.58 -19.88
CA GLY A 49 15.63 -17.02 -20.99
C GLY A 49 14.33 -16.24 -20.96
N ARG A 50 14.21 -15.27 -21.85
CA ARG A 50 13.03 -14.47 -22.03
C ARG A 50 12.01 -15.41 -22.67
N SER A 51 11.19 -16.04 -21.83
CA SER A 51 10.03 -16.77 -22.31
C SER A 51 9.25 -15.84 -23.24
N THR A 52 9.18 -16.19 -24.51
CA THR A 52 8.33 -15.55 -25.51
C THR A 52 6.88 -16.01 -25.39
N ALA A 53 6.49 -16.58 -24.23
CA ALA A 53 5.08 -16.64 -23.88
C ALA A 53 4.61 -15.18 -23.78
N GLY A 54 4.04 -14.70 -24.88
CA GLY A 54 3.38 -13.41 -24.93
C GLY A 54 2.49 -13.28 -23.71
N LEU A 55 2.44 -12.08 -23.12
CA LEU A 55 1.41 -11.81 -22.12
C LEU A 55 0.08 -12.31 -22.71
N PRO A 56 -0.71 -13.11 -21.95
CA PRO A 56 -2.02 -13.48 -22.42
C PRO A 56 -2.74 -12.19 -22.81
N PRO A 57 -3.47 -12.17 -23.94
CA PRO A 57 -4.25 -11.01 -24.33
C PRO A 57 -5.07 -10.58 -23.10
N ALA A 58 -5.09 -9.28 -22.81
CA ALA A 58 -5.91 -8.78 -21.72
C ALA A 58 -7.33 -9.30 -21.95
N ASP A 59 -7.82 -10.14 -21.03
CA ASP A 59 -9.16 -10.68 -21.12
C ASP A 59 -10.12 -9.51 -21.38
N PRO A 60 -11.09 -9.66 -22.30
CA PRO A 60 -12.11 -8.64 -22.49
C PRO A 60 -12.69 -8.36 -21.11
N VAL A 61 -12.57 -7.10 -20.67
CA VAL A 61 -12.98 -6.62 -19.34
C VAL A 61 -14.35 -7.23 -19.06
N GLY A 62 -14.38 -8.22 -18.17
CA GLY A 62 -15.58 -9.01 -17.91
C GLY A 62 -16.74 -8.08 -17.61
N ASP A 63 -17.87 -8.32 -18.28
CA ASP A 63 -19.10 -7.57 -18.08
C ASP A 63 -19.52 -7.73 -16.61
N ILE A 64 -19.27 -6.71 -15.77
CA ILE A 64 -19.62 -6.68 -14.34
C ILE A 64 -21.12 -6.41 -14.19
N ARG A 65 -21.94 -7.09 -14.98
CA ARG A 65 -23.39 -7.08 -14.83
C ARG A 65 -23.79 -8.08 -13.76
N GLU A 66 -24.24 -7.51 -12.64
CA GLU A 66 -25.20 -8.12 -11.73
C GLU A 66 -24.72 -9.33 -10.91
N GLY A 67 -23.67 -9.11 -10.12
CA GLY A 67 -23.47 -9.81 -8.83
C GLY A 67 -23.87 -8.87 -7.69
N GLY A 68 -24.60 -9.37 -6.70
CA GLY A 68 -25.26 -8.60 -5.62
C GLY A 68 -24.40 -7.45 -5.08
N MET A 69 -24.96 -6.23 -5.09
CA MET A 69 -24.20 -5.01 -4.78
C MET A 69 -23.54 -5.04 -3.40
N SER A 70 -22.24 -5.26 -3.38
CA SER A 70 -21.35 -4.91 -2.27
C SER A 70 -21.57 -3.46 -1.80
N ASP A 71 -21.45 -3.22 -0.49
CA ASP A 71 -21.57 -1.88 0.09
C ASP A 71 -20.50 -0.93 -0.49
N LEU A 72 -20.90 -0.11 -1.47
CA LEU A 72 -20.02 0.86 -2.12
C LEU A 72 -19.79 2.13 -1.29
N ARG A 73 -20.31 2.21 -0.06
CA ARG A 73 -20.23 3.40 0.80
C ARG A 73 -18.81 3.95 0.91
N PHE A 74 -17.82 3.06 1.05
CA PHE A 74 -16.41 3.45 1.16
C PHE A 74 -15.60 3.36 -0.14
N LEU A 75 -16.23 2.94 -1.25
CA LEU A 75 -15.60 2.96 -2.57
C LEU A 75 -15.94 4.25 -3.32
N THR A 76 -14.92 5.08 -3.54
CA THR A 76 -15.07 6.35 -4.27
C THR A 76 -15.31 6.13 -5.77
N TYR A 77 -15.85 7.14 -6.47
CA TYR A 77 -16.02 7.08 -7.93
C TYR A 77 -14.69 6.90 -8.67
N CYS A 78 -13.62 7.60 -8.26
CA CYS A 78 -12.29 7.46 -8.87
C CYS A 78 -11.64 6.10 -8.59
N GLY A 79 -12.12 5.35 -7.60
CA GLY A 79 -11.63 4.01 -7.28
C GLY A 79 -10.68 3.93 -6.08
N LEU A 80 -10.47 5.02 -5.35
CA LEU A 80 -9.83 5.00 -4.02
C LEU A 80 -10.76 4.36 -2.98
N TYR A 81 -10.18 3.74 -1.95
CA TYR A 81 -10.90 3.19 -0.80
C TYR A 81 -10.82 4.15 0.40
N CYS A 82 -11.97 4.57 0.94
CA CYS A 82 -12.03 5.57 2.01
C CYS A 82 -11.36 5.09 3.30
N GLY A 83 -11.30 3.77 3.54
CA GLY A 83 -10.61 3.18 4.69
C GLY A 83 -9.10 3.35 4.66
N LEU A 84 -8.48 3.73 3.52
CA LEU A 84 -7.05 4.05 3.44
C LEU A 84 -6.76 5.55 3.54
N CYS A 85 -7.79 6.39 3.72
CA CYS A 85 -7.62 7.82 3.93
C CYS A 85 -7.29 8.11 5.40
N SER A 86 -6.28 8.94 5.65
CA SER A 86 -5.84 9.31 7.01
C SER A 86 -6.99 9.85 7.86
N ALA A 87 -7.89 10.60 7.25
CA ALA A 87 -9.03 11.19 7.92
C ALA A 87 -10.07 10.16 8.41
N ARG A 88 -9.95 8.88 8.03
CA ARG A 88 -10.73 7.77 8.62
C ARG A 88 -9.85 6.76 9.34
N SER A 89 -8.66 6.46 8.82
CA SER A 89 -7.80 5.41 9.37
C SER A 89 -6.86 5.84 10.49
N ARG A 90 -6.59 7.14 10.65
CA ARG A 90 -5.60 7.64 11.63
C ARG A 90 -6.10 8.78 12.48
N VAL A 91 -6.63 9.82 11.85
CA VAL A 91 -7.04 11.06 12.53
C VAL A 91 -8.04 10.80 13.64
N PRO A 92 -9.08 9.95 13.49
CA PRO A 92 -10.02 9.70 14.59
C PRO A 92 -9.38 9.11 15.83
N ALA A 93 -8.50 8.11 15.68
CA ALA A 93 -7.80 7.50 16.81
C ALA A 93 -6.86 8.50 17.49
N GLN A 94 -6.12 9.30 16.70
CA GLN A 94 -5.24 10.34 17.21
C GLN A 94 -6.00 11.46 17.92
N ALA A 95 -7.13 11.89 17.35
CA ALA A 95 -8.02 12.89 17.94
C ALA A 95 -8.60 12.40 19.27
N SER A 96 -9.06 11.15 19.32
CA SER A 96 -9.57 10.54 20.55
C SER A 96 -8.49 10.45 21.64
N ALA A 97 -7.27 10.03 21.31
CA ALA A 97 -6.17 9.98 22.27
C ALA A 97 -5.81 11.37 22.84
N LEU A 98 -5.78 12.40 21.97
CA LEU A 98 -5.56 13.78 22.40
C LEU A 98 -6.72 14.28 23.29
N ARG A 99 -7.95 14.03 22.88
CA ARG A 99 -9.16 14.38 23.63
C ARG A 99 -9.18 13.76 25.02
N GLU A 100 -8.85 12.47 25.12
CA GLU A 100 -8.74 11.75 26.39
C GLU A 100 -7.70 12.38 27.32
N THR A 101 -6.54 12.78 26.78
CA THR A 101 -5.49 13.47 27.53
C THR A 101 -5.98 14.82 28.05
N ILE A 102 -6.59 15.64 27.18
CA ILE A 102 -7.13 16.97 27.53
C ILE A 102 -8.19 16.87 28.62
N VAL A 103 -9.11 15.90 28.50
CA VAL A 103 -10.16 15.67 29.51
C VAL A 103 -9.56 15.23 30.84
N LYS A 104 -8.60 14.30 30.81
CA LYS A 104 -7.94 13.78 32.03
C LYS A 104 -7.20 14.88 32.80
N GLU A 105 -6.55 15.79 32.08
CA GLU A 105 -5.83 16.91 32.67
C GLU A 105 -6.75 18.08 33.09
N GLY A 106 -8.08 17.94 32.92
CA GLY A 106 -9.05 18.93 33.37
C GLY A 106 -9.03 20.24 32.59
N TYR A 107 -8.60 20.23 31.32
CA TYR A 107 -8.54 21.45 30.49
C TYR A 107 -9.91 22.14 30.40
N ASP A 108 -11.00 21.37 30.45
CA ASP A 108 -12.35 21.93 30.46
C ASP A 108 -12.59 22.84 31.68
N ASP A 109 -11.82 22.70 32.77
CA ASP A 109 -11.92 23.51 33.98
C ASP A 109 -11.01 24.75 33.97
N TRP A 110 -9.77 24.64 33.47
CA TRP A 110 -8.76 25.71 33.60
C TRP A 110 -8.31 26.35 32.28
N ALA A 111 -8.56 25.72 31.12
CA ALA A 111 -8.13 26.23 29.82
C ALA A 111 -9.19 27.15 29.15
N GLN A 112 -10.24 27.56 29.88
CA GLN A 112 -11.32 28.40 29.34
C GLN A 112 -10.84 29.78 28.85
N ASP A 113 -9.76 30.29 29.44
CA ASP A 113 -9.17 31.57 29.07
C ASP A 113 -8.20 31.44 27.87
N PHE A 114 -7.92 30.22 27.41
CA PHE A 114 -7.08 30.04 26.23
C PHE A 114 -7.84 30.47 24.97
N PRO A 115 -7.20 31.26 24.10
CA PRO A 115 -7.84 31.72 22.88
C PRO A 115 -8.25 30.52 22.03
N ASN A 116 -9.51 30.54 21.57
CA ASN A 116 -10.12 29.52 20.72
C ASN A 116 -10.27 28.12 21.34
N PHE A 117 -10.11 27.94 22.66
CA PHE A 117 -10.22 26.61 23.28
C PHE A 117 -11.56 25.92 22.99
N LYS A 118 -12.67 26.67 23.08
CA LYS A 118 -14.02 26.13 22.78
C LYS A 118 -14.15 25.66 21.33
N ASP A 119 -13.63 26.43 20.39
CA ASP A 119 -13.66 26.07 18.96
C ASP A 119 -12.75 24.88 18.66
N PHE A 120 -11.56 24.87 19.25
CA PHE A 120 -10.63 23.74 19.18
C PHE A 120 -11.26 22.46 19.74
N ARG A 121 -11.91 22.55 20.90
CA ARG A 121 -12.56 21.40 21.55
C ARG A 121 -13.70 20.84 20.70
N ALA A 122 -14.54 21.71 20.14
CA ALA A 122 -15.62 21.31 19.24
C ALA A 122 -15.09 20.68 17.94
N PHE A 123 -14.00 21.24 17.39
CA PHE A 123 -13.35 20.68 16.20
C PHE A 123 -12.69 19.33 16.50
N LEU A 124 -12.03 19.17 17.64
CA LEU A 124 -11.43 17.92 18.09
C LEU A 124 -12.49 16.82 18.24
N ASP A 125 -13.62 17.14 18.90
CA ASP A 125 -14.75 16.22 19.03
C ASP A 125 -15.32 15.82 17.65
N HIS A 126 -15.33 16.75 16.68
CA HIS A 126 -15.73 16.44 15.31
C HIS A 126 -14.78 15.44 14.63
N LEU A 127 -13.47 15.52 14.88
CA LEU A 127 -12.46 14.64 14.30
C LEU A 127 -12.48 13.21 14.89
N CYS A 128 -12.93 13.04 16.14
CA CYS A 128 -13.06 11.73 16.79
C CYS A 128 -14.05 10.78 16.08
N ASP A 129 -15.03 11.32 15.36
CA ASP A 129 -16.02 10.54 14.64
C ASP A 129 -15.68 10.50 13.13
N PRO A 130 -15.26 9.35 12.58
CA PRO A 130 -14.94 9.21 11.16
C PRO A 130 -16.14 9.37 10.23
N ASP A 131 -17.35 9.04 10.69
CA ASP A 131 -18.57 9.16 9.89
C ASP A 131 -19.05 10.62 9.84
N ARG A 132 -18.84 11.37 10.92
CA ARG A 132 -19.11 12.82 10.94
C ARG A 132 -18.05 13.63 10.19
N SER A 133 -16.77 13.36 10.42
CA SER A 133 -15.67 14.10 9.80
C SER A 133 -15.45 13.75 8.33
N ARG A 134 -15.72 12.49 7.94
CA ARG A 134 -15.54 11.98 6.58
C ARG A 134 -16.58 10.90 6.26
N PRO A 135 -17.83 11.28 5.92
CA PRO A 135 -18.92 10.34 5.64
C PRO A 135 -18.69 9.45 4.39
N GLY A 136 -17.65 9.75 3.60
CA GLY A 136 -17.30 9.04 2.38
C GLY A 136 -17.70 9.81 1.12
N CYS A 137 -17.05 9.50 0.00
CA CYS A 137 -17.22 10.24 -1.26
C CYS A 137 -18.67 10.23 -1.78
N ARG A 138 -19.41 9.15 -1.51
CA ARG A 138 -20.81 9.01 -1.94
C ARG A 138 -21.80 9.70 -0.99
N ALA A 139 -21.41 9.94 0.26
CA ALA A 139 -22.21 10.61 1.28
C ALA A 139 -21.78 12.08 1.49
N GLY A 140 -21.21 12.72 0.46
CA GLY A 140 -20.87 14.15 0.47
C GLY A 140 -19.46 14.51 0.92
N GLY A 141 -18.62 13.55 1.29
CA GLY A 141 -17.22 13.80 1.65
C GLY A 141 -16.33 14.15 0.45
N GLY A 142 -15.16 14.75 0.69
CA GLY A 142 -14.24 15.21 -0.37
C GLY A 142 -14.65 16.56 -0.99
N PRO A 143 -13.89 17.10 -1.95
CA PRO A 143 -14.14 18.45 -2.46
C PRO A 143 -15.49 18.53 -3.19
N PRO A 144 -16.29 19.59 -2.96
CA PRO A 144 -17.60 19.75 -3.60
C PRO A 144 -17.49 19.94 -5.12
N PHE A 145 -16.38 20.51 -5.59
CA PHE A 145 -16.13 20.79 -7.00
C PHE A 145 -15.66 19.57 -7.82
N CYS A 146 -15.47 18.39 -7.20
CA CYS A 146 -14.89 17.20 -7.83
C CYS A 146 -15.55 16.84 -9.17
N GLY A 147 -14.82 17.09 -10.27
CA GLY A 147 -15.22 16.82 -11.65
C GLY A 147 -15.39 15.33 -11.95
N ILE A 148 -14.52 14.49 -11.37
CA ILE A 148 -14.63 13.02 -11.48
C ILE A 148 -15.99 12.51 -10.99
N ARG A 149 -16.47 13.03 -9.84
CA ARG A 149 -17.79 12.67 -9.28
C ARG A 149 -18.92 13.12 -10.21
N LYS A 150 -18.85 14.35 -10.71
CA LYS A 150 -19.87 14.90 -11.62
C LYS A 150 -19.93 14.09 -12.91
N CYS A 151 -18.78 13.81 -13.51
CA CYS A 151 -18.65 13.00 -14.73
C CYS A 151 -19.20 11.59 -14.54
N ALA A 152 -18.84 10.89 -13.45
CA ALA A 152 -19.33 9.55 -13.18
C ALA A 152 -20.86 9.51 -13.00
N ARG A 153 -21.43 10.50 -12.30
CA ARG A 153 -22.89 10.65 -12.16
C ARG A 153 -23.57 10.93 -13.50
N GLY A 154 -23.03 11.85 -14.30
CA GLY A 154 -23.58 12.19 -15.63
C GLY A 154 -23.55 11.02 -16.61
N ARG A 155 -22.54 10.15 -16.52
CA ARG A 155 -22.43 8.94 -17.34
C ARG A 155 -23.16 7.72 -16.78
N GLY A 156 -23.77 7.82 -15.58
CA GLY A 156 -24.44 6.70 -14.92
C GLY A 156 -23.52 5.58 -14.43
N ILE A 157 -22.19 5.77 -14.43
CA ILE A 157 -21.23 4.76 -14.00
C ILE A 157 -21.01 4.82 -12.48
N LYS A 158 -20.84 3.66 -11.85
CA LYS A 158 -20.62 3.60 -10.40
C LYS A 158 -19.15 3.82 -10.06
N ILE A 159 -18.22 3.34 -10.88
CA ILE A 159 -16.77 3.42 -10.64
C ILE A 159 -16.09 3.79 -11.96
N CYS A 160 -15.16 4.74 -11.97
CA CYS A 160 -14.51 5.25 -13.19
C CYS A 160 -13.81 4.16 -14.01
N ARG A 161 -13.38 3.07 -13.39
CA ARG A 161 -12.78 1.91 -14.08
C ARG A 161 -13.76 1.10 -14.92
N GLN A 162 -15.06 1.37 -14.83
CA GLN A 162 -16.09 0.84 -15.74
C GLN A 162 -16.23 1.71 -17.00
N CYS A 163 -15.59 2.89 -17.03
CA CYS A 163 -15.62 3.77 -18.19
C CYS A 163 -14.72 3.19 -19.30
N PRO A 164 -15.17 3.20 -20.57
CA PRO A 164 -14.32 2.83 -21.71
C PRO A 164 -13.06 3.69 -21.82
N ASP A 165 -13.17 4.97 -21.43
CA ASP A 165 -12.07 5.94 -21.50
C ASP A 165 -11.05 5.78 -20.35
N TYR A 166 -11.10 4.70 -19.55
CA TYR A 166 -10.28 4.56 -18.35
C TYR A 166 -8.83 4.07 -18.65
N PRO A 167 -7.80 4.74 -18.11
CA PRO A 167 -7.82 5.99 -17.34
C PRO A 167 -7.94 7.22 -18.27
N CYS A 168 -8.89 8.12 -17.98
CA CYS A 168 -9.03 9.38 -18.70
C CYS A 168 -8.19 10.47 -18.05
N HIS A 169 -8.13 11.66 -18.67
CA HIS A 169 -7.33 12.80 -18.17
C HIS A 169 -7.61 13.14 -16.71
N ARG A 170 -8.88 13.01 -16.27
CA ARG A 170 -9.24 13.31 -14.88
C ARG A 170 -8.63 12.33 -13.87
N ILE A 171 -8.56 11.05 -14.26
CA ILE A 171 -7.93 10.01 -13.43
C ILE A 171 -6.41 10.16 -13.48
N ALA A 172 -5.85 10.48 -14.65
CA ALA A 172 -4.42 10.72 -14.80
C ALA A 172 -3.94 11.88 -13.90
N ALA A 173 -4.63 13.01 -13.91
CA ALA A 173 -4.32 14.16 -13.05
C ALA A 173 -4.36 13.79 -11.54
N LEU A 174 -5.36 13.02 -11.11
CA LEU A 174 -5.43 12.57 -9.72
C LEU A 174 -4.32 11.56 -9.37
N ALA A 175 -3.89 10.75 -10.34
CA ALA A 175 -2.87 9.73 -10.15
C ALA A 175 -1.46 10.31 -9.92
N GLU A 176 -1.22 11.57 -10.30
CA GLU A 176 0.02 12.28 -9.97
C GLU A 176 0.24 12.38 -8.46
N GLY A 177 -0.85 12.54 -7.70
CA GLY A 177 -0.79 12.50 -6.23
C GLY A 177 -1.04 11.11 -5.65
N TYR A 178 -2.01 10.37 -6.21
CA TYR A 178 -2.37 9.03 -5.74
C TYR A 178 -1.73 7.96 -6.63
N LEU A 179 -0.44 7.67 -6.39
CA LEU A 179 0.40 6.82 -7.25
C LEU A 179 -0.19 5.41 -7.51
N THR A 180 -0.91 4.84 -6.55
CA THR A 180 -1.51 3.51 -6.72
C THR A 180 -2.86 3.54 -7.43
N LEU A 181 -3.43 4.72 -7.74
CA LEU A 181 -4.78 4.86 -8.27
C LEU A 181 -5.02 4.04 -9.54
N ILE A 182 -4.14 4.19 -10.54
CA ILE A 182 -4.27 3.48 -11.81
C ILE A 182 -3.96 1.98 -11.65
N PRO A 183 -2.84 1.56 -11.02
CA PRO A 183 -2.57 0.15 -10.76
C PRO A 183 -3.67 -0.57 -9.96
N ASP A 184 -4.14 0.02 -8.85
CA ASP A 184 -5.25 -0.52 -8.05
C ASP A 184 -6.55 -0.53 -8.89
N GLY A 185 -6.74 0.50 -9.71
CA GLY A 185 -7.71 0.58 -10.80
C GLY A 185 -7.80 -0.70 -11.63
N ARG A 186 -6.68 -1.00 -12.31
CA ARG A 186 -6.50 -2.18 -13.15
C ARG A 186 -6.61 -3.49 -12.36
N ARG A 187 -6.16 -3.51 -11.10
CA ARG A 187 -6.28 -4.69 -10.23
C ARG A 187 -7.75 -5.05 -10.00
N MET A 188 -8.59 -4.09 -9.62
CA MET A 188 -10.03 -4.37 -9.46
C MET A 188 -10.72 -4.78 -10.76
N GLN A 189 -10.30 -4.25 -11.92
CA GLN A 189 -10.86 -4.73 -13.20
C GLN A 189 -10.62 -6.23 -13.40
N ARG A 190 -9.46 -6.75 -12.93
CA ARG A 190 -9.11 -8.17 -13.04
C ARG A 190 -9.78 -9.06 -12.01
N ILE A 191 -9.88 -8.61 -10.75
CA ILE A 191 -10.34 -9.45 -9.63
C ILE A 191 -11.79 -9.18 -9.20
N GLY A 192 -12.45 -8.18 -9.80
CA GLY A 192 -13.76 -7.72 -9.37
C GLY A 192 -13.72 -6.76 -8.18
N VAL A 193 -14.85 -6.10 -7.93
CA VAL A 193 -14.99 -5.06 -6.89
C VAL A 193 -14.84 -5.66 -5.49
N GLU A 194 -15.51 -6.77 -5.22
CA GLU A 194 -15.59 -7.39 -3.89
C GLU A 194 -14.23 -7.87 -3.40
N ALA A 195 -13.54 -8.67 -4.20
CA ALA A 195 -12.21 -9.15 -3.86
C ALA A 195 -11.22 -7.99 -3.66
N TRP A 196 -11.31 -6.96 -4.51
CA TRP A 196 -10.47 -5.77 -4.35
C TRP A 196 -10.77 -5.00 -3.05
N VAL A 197 -12.03 -4.88 -2.66
CA VAL A 197 -12.43 -4.22 -1.40
C VAL A 197 -11.87 -4.99 -0.20
N ALA A 198 -12.01 -6.32 -0.19
CA ALA A 198 -11.44 -7.16 0.86
C ALA A 198 -9.91 -6.99 0.97
N GLU A 199 -9.20 -6.86 -0.16
CA GLU A 199 -7.77 -6.56 -0.15
C GLU A 199 -7.44 -5.18 0.41
N GLN A 200 -8.28 -4.16 0.15
CA GLN A 200 -8.06 -2.83 0.73
C GLN A 200 -8.36 -2.81 2.23
N GLU A 201 -9.30 -3.62 2.70
CA GLU A 201 -9.57 -3.80 4.13
C GLU A 201 -8.41 -4.50 4.85
N GLU A 202 -7.81 -5.51 4.23
CA GLU A 202 -6.55 -6.11 4.73
C GLU A 202 -5.42 -5.08 4.72
N ARG A 203 -5.25 -4.33 3.61
CA ARG A 203 -4.25 -3.26 3.52
C ARG A 203 -4.47 -2.18 4.58
N ALA A 204 -5.71 -1.86 4.93
CA ALA A 204 -6.00 -0.91 6.00
C ALA A 204 -5.53 -1.43 7.37
N ARG A 205 -5.67 -2.74 7.62
CA ARG A 205 -5.22 -3.39 8.87
C ARG A 205 -3.70 -3.36 9.07
N THR A 206 -2.91 -3.21 8.01
CA THR A 206 -1.45 -3.04 8.14
C THR A 206 -1.04 -1.62 8.56
N GLY A 207 -1.98 -0.69 8.64
CA GLY A 207 -1.72 0.72 8.95
C GLY A 207 -1.36 1.57 7.73
N PHE A 208 -1.37 1.00 6.52
CA PHE A 208 -1.14 1.74 5.27
C PHE A 208 -2.13 2.89 5.12
N CYS A 209 -1.63 4.06 4.74
CA CYS A 209 -2.43 5.22 4.41
C CYS A 209 -1.97 5.84 3.09
N TYR A 210 -2.91 6.34 2.29
CA TYR A 210 -2.54 7.11 1.10
C TYR A 210 -1.59 8.28 1.41
N ALA A 211 -1.69 8.88 2.61
CA ALA A 211 -0.80 9.97 3.01
C ALA A 211 0.67 9.58 3.09
N ASP A 212 1.00 8.28 3.23
CA ASP A 212 2.40 7.81 3.33
C ASP A 212 3.13 7.85 2.00
N ILE A 213 2.40 7.76 0.90
CA ILE A 213 2.95 7.65 -0.46
C ILE A 213 2.43 8.75 -1.38
N ARG A 214 1.58 9.67 -0.89
CA ARG A 214 0.97 10.70 -1.72
C ARG A 214 2.01 11.74 -2.10
N CYS A 215 2.12 12.01 -3.39
CA CYS A 215 2.96 13.09 -3.89
C CYS A 215 2.18 14.40 -3.96
N HIS A 216 2.88 15.51 -3.80
CA HIS A 216 2.37 16.85 -3.96
C HIS A 216 3.33 17.66 -4.86
N PRO A 217 2.83 18.61 -5.66
CA PRO A 217 1.41 18.94 -5.86
C PRO A 217 0.68 17.88 -6.72
N TYR A 218 -0.65 17.88 -6.67
CA TYR A 218 -1.50 17.14 -7.59
C TYR A 218 -2.85 17.85 -7.71
N ASP A 219 -3.57 17.57 -8.80
CA ASP A 219 -4.82 18.24 -9.09
C ASP A 219 -6.04 17.32 -8.90
N ILE A 220 -7.13 17.94 -8.43
CA ILE A 220 -8.46 17.33 -8.45
C ILE A 220 -9.27 18.10 -9.50
N PRO A 221 -9.43 17.53 -10.72
CA PRO A 221 -10.11 18.20 -11.82
C PRO A 221 -11.52 18.64 -11.41
N ALA A 222 -11.92 19.84 -11.85
CA ALA A 222 -13.24 20.42 -11.54
C ALA A 222 -14.27 20.20 -12.67
N ASP A 223 -13.79 19.87 -13.87
CA ASP A 223 -14.52 19.64 -15.12
C ASP A 223 -15.15 18.25 -15.22
#